data_AF-A0A660SED8-F1
#
_entry.id   AF-A0A660SED8-F1
#
_cell.length_a   1.000
_cell.length_b   1.000
_cell.length_c   1.000
_cell.angle_alpha   90.00
_cell.angle_beta   90.00
_cell.angle_gamma   90.00
#
_symmetry.space_group_name_H-M   'P 1'
#
loop_
_entity.id
_entity.type
_entity.pdbx_description
1 polymer ?
#
loop_
_entity_poly.entity_id
_entity_poly.type
_entity_poly.pdbx_seq_one_letter_code
_entity_poly.pdbx_strand_id
1 'polypeptide(L)'
;MPPIIHGIAGIILVLSHGIFLFRGLAFRKYGGRPGPMDKIARFISQFGLPGVILLGFLTQTAQAATAIHIVLGILPIIVIIAFTPFMSFKRRIPWLLPGINLLLLTSAAITGMLHL
;
A
#
# COMPACT_ATOMS: atom_id res chain seq x y z
N MET A 1 7.21 -10.56 -17.70
CA MET A 1 5.83 -10.01 -17.74
C MET A 1 5.94 -8.53 -18.08
N PRO A 2 5.02 -7.94 -18.87
CA PRO A 2 5.19 -6.57 -19.33
C PRO A 2 5.09 -5.57 -18.15
N PRO A 3 5.90 -4.49 -18.15
CA PRO A 3 5.92 -3.43 -17.12
C PRO A 3 4.53 -2.84 -16.81
N ILE A 4 3.63 -2.92 -17.79
CA ILE A 4 2.22 -2.51 -17.71
C ILE A 4 1.47 -3.24 -16.58
N ILE A 5 1.71 -4.54 -16.37
CA ILE A 5 0.99 -5.32 -15.33
C ILE A 5 1.41 -4.85 -13.93
N HIS A 6 2.71 -4.62 -13.72
CA HIS A 6 3.21 -4.09 -12.45
C HIS A 6 2.67 -2.68 -12.18
N GLY A 7 2.66 -1.82 -13.20
CA GLY A 7 2.08 -0.47 -13.11
C GLY A 7 0.58 -0.48 -12.75
N ILE A 8 -0.22 -1.29 -13.45
CA ILE A 8 -1.67 -1.43 -13.16
C ILE A 8 -1.88 -1.95 -11.74
N ALA A 9 -1.10 -2.95 -11.32
CA ALA A 9 -1.20 -3.51 -9.97
C ALA A 9 -0.83 -2.47 -8.89
N GLY A 10 0.20 -1.64 -9.14
CA GLY A 10 0.56 -0.51 -8.29
C GLY A 10 -0.58 0.51 -8.14
N ILE A 11 -1.23 0.90 -9.25
CA ILE A 11 -2.38 1.82 -9.23
C ILE A 11 -3.53 1.24 -8.41
N ILE A 12 -3.91 -0.02 -8.67
CA ILE A 12 -4.98 -0.72 -7.94
C ILE A 12 -4.66 -0.75 -6.43
N LEU A 13 -3.39 -0.97 -6.08
CA LEU A 13 -2.94 -1.03 -4.69
C LEU A 13 -3.03 0.33 -3.99
N VAL A 14 -2.61 1.41 -4.66
CA VAL A 14 -2.73 2.80 -4.15
C VAL A 14 -4.20 3.16 -3.93
N LEU A 15 -5.05 2.90 -4.93
CA LEU A 15 -6.49 3.17 -4.83
C LEU A 15 -7.14 2.36 -3.69
N SER A 16 -6.80 1.08 -3.56
CA SER A 16 -7.34 0.23 -2.50
C SER A 16 -6.95 0.71 -1.10
N HIS A 17 -5.70 1.16 -0.92
CA HIS A 17 -5.24 1.76 0.34
C HIS A 17 -5.92 3.11 0.61
N GLY A 18 -6.11 3.93 -0.42
CA GLY A 18 -6.82 5.20 -0.33
C GLY A 18 -8.27 5.02 0.10
N ILE A 19 -9.00 4.10 -0.55
CA ILE A 19 -10.39 3.75 -0.19
C ILE A 19 -10.45 3.22 1.23
N PHE A 20 -9.56 2.30 1.60
CA PHE A 20 -9.52 1.73 2.95
C PHE A 20 -9.27 2.81 4.02
N LEU A 21 -8.31 3.72 3.79
CA LEU A 21 -8.02 4.83 4.70
C LEU A 21 -9.21 5.79 4.80
N PHE A 22 -9.76 6.22 3.67
CA PHE A 22 -10.88 7.16 3.61
C PHE A 22 -12.12 6.59 4.32
N ARG A 23 -12.47 5.32 4.05
CA ARG A 23 -13.61 4.67 4.71
C ARG A 23 -13.37 4.42 6.18
N GLY A 24 -12.14 4.10 6.58
CA GLY A 24 -11.74 4.04 8.00
C GLY A 24 -11.92 5.37 8.74
N LEU A 25 -11.55 6.48 8.10
CA LEU A 25 -11.77 7.83 8.64
C LEU A 25 -13.25 8.21 8.67
N ALA A 26 -14.01 7.88 7.63
CA ALA A 26 -15.44 8.13 7.56
C ALA A 26 -16.20 7.38 8.67
N PHE A 27 -15.90 6.11 8.92
CA PHE A 27 -16.51 5.36 10.03
C PHE A 27 -16.16 5.93 11.40
N ARG A 28 -14.94 6.47 11.57
CA ARG A 28 -14.55 7.15 12.81
C ARG A 28 -15.36 8.42 13.05
N LYS A 29 -15.65 9.18 11.98
CA LYS A 29 -16.37 10.46 12.07
C LYS A 29 -17.89 10.31 12.16
N TYR A 30 -18.46 9.42 11.36
CA TYR A 30 -19.91 9.31 11.16
C TYR A 30 -20.52 8.03 11.79
N GLY A 31 -19.69 7.14 12.34
CA GLY A 31 -20.14 5.81 12.75
C GLY A 31 -20.44 4.91 11.55
N GLY A 32 -20.85 3.66 11.83
CA GLY A 32 -21.22 2.68 10.80
C GLY A 32 -20.45 1.36 10.88
N ARG A 33 -20.86 0.40 10.04
CA ARG A 33 -20.23 -0.93 9.94
C ARG A 33 -19.59 -1.13 8.57
N PRO A 34 -18.46 -1.85 8.48
CA PRO A 34 -17.82 -2.15 7.20
C PRO A 34 -18.74 -3.02 6.33
N GLY A 35 -18.97 -2.56 5.10
CA GLY A 35 -19.71 -3.27 4.07
C GLY A 35 -18.82 -4.21 3.24
N PRO A 36 -19.39 -4.89 2.24
CA PRO A 36 -18.67 -5.85 1.39
C PRO A 36 -17.48 -5.21 0.64
N MET A 37 -17.65 -4.00 0.11
CA MET A 37 -16.60 -3.28 -0.62
C MET A 37 -15.41 -2.91 0.29
N ASP A 38 -15.65 -2.62 1.57
CA ASP A 38 -14.58 -2.34 2.54
C ASP A 38 -13.72 -3.57 2.80
N LYS A 39 -14.36 -4.74 2.86
CA LYS A 39 -13.68 -6.02 3.05
C LYS A 39 -12.78 -6.33 1.86
N ILE A 40 -13.26 -6.09 0.64
CA ILE A 40 -12.48 -6.26 -0.60
C ILE A 40 -11.30 -5.29 -0.63
N ALA A 41 -11.53 -3.99 -0.39
CA ALA A 41 -10.45 -3.00 -0.36
C ALA A 41 -9.38 -3.33 0.68
N ARG A 42 -9.79 -3.78 1.87
CA ARG A 42 -8.88 -4.26 2.91
C ARG A 42 -8.09 -5.49 2.46
N PHE A 43 -8.75 -6.46 1.84
CA PHE A 43 -8.09 -7.68 1.36
C PHE A 43 -7.04 -7.34 0.29
N ILE A 44 -7.41 -6.55 -0.72
CA ILE A 44 -6.49 -6.10 -1.78
C ILE A 44 -5.34 -5.28 -1.19
N SER A 45 -5.61 -4.41 -0.21
CA SER A 45 -4.58 -3.64 0.47
C SER A 45 -3.59 -4.55 1.24
N GLN A 46 -4.08 -5.55 1.96
CA GLN A 46 -3.23 -6.42 2.79
C GLN A 46 -2.41 -7.42 1.98
N PHE A 47 -3.01 -8.05 0.97
CA PHE A 47 -2.36 -9.12 0.19
C PHE A 47 -1.75 -8.61 -1.12
N GLY A 48 -2.31 -7.54 -1.69
CA GLY A 48 -1.78 -6.94 -2.90
C GLY A 48 -0.42 -6.28 -2.70
N LEU A 49 -0.12 -5.78 -1.50
CA LEU A 49 1.15 -5.13 -1.20
C LEU A 49 2.37 -6.06 -1.36
N PRO A 50 2.45 -7.20 -0.66
CA PRO A 50 3.53 -8.17 -0.90
C PRO A 50 3.51 -8.73 -2.32
N GLY A 51 2.33 -8.93 -2.92
CA GLY A 51 2.21 -9.41 -4.30
C GLY A 51 2.80 -8.45 -5.34
N VAL A 52 2.49 -7.15 -5.24
CA VAL A 52 3.02 -6.10 -6.14
C VAL A 52 4.52 -5.95 -5.97
N ILE A 53 5.04 -6.03 -4.74
CA ILE A 53 6.48 -5.97 -4.47
C ILE A 53 7.21 -7.17 -5.08
N LEU A 54 6.71 -8.39 -4.84
CA LEU A 54 7.28 -9.61 -5.45
C LEU A 54 7.24 -9.52 -6.97
N LEU A 55 6.12 -9.07 -7.53
CA LEU A 55 5.98 -8.87 -8.96
C LEU A 55 7.00 -7.84 -9.48
N GLY A 56 7.22 -6.74 -8.76
CA GLY A 56 8.24 -5.74 -9.07
C GLY A 56 9.64 -6.34 -9.09
N PHE A 57 10.00 -7.09 -8.05
CA PHE A 57 11.29 -7.78 -7.97
C PHE A 57 11.52 -8.80 -9.09
N LEU A 58 10.48 -9.54 -9.48
CA LEU A 58 10.58 -10.55 -10.53
C LEU A 58 10.59 -9.96 -11.94
N THR A 59 10.11 -8.72 -12.12
CA THR A 59 9.94 -8.11 -13.45
C THR A 59 10.93 -6.97 -13.73
N GLN A 60 11.49 -6.34 -12.70
CA GLN A 60 12.52 -5.33 -12.88
C GLN A 60 13.90 -5.97 -13.00
N THR A 61 14.55 -5.78 -14.15
CA THR A 61 15.99 -6.00 -14.29
C THR A 61 16.74 -4.93 -13.49
N ALA A 62 17.85 -5.29 -12.83
CA ALA A 62 18.63 -4.41 -11.95
C ALA A 62 19.07 -3.07 -12.57
N GLN A 63 19.02 -2.93 -13.90
CA GLN A 63 19.33 -1.70 -14.63
C GLN A 63 18.17 -0.68 -14.70
N ALA A 64 16.92 -1.11 -14.54
CA ALA A 64 15.73 -0.26 -14.68
C ALA A 64 15.14 0.20 -13.34
N ALA A 65 15.42 -0.53 -12.26
CA ALA A 65 14.94 -0.20 -10.92
C ALA A 65 15.90 0.76 -10.21
N THR A 66 15.43 1.95 -9.85
CA THR A 66 16.22 2.79 -8.94
C THR A 66 16.16 2.26 -7.51
N ALA A 67 17.26 2.39 -6.77
CA ALA A 67 17.31 2.02 -5.36
C ALA A 67 16.19 2.70 -4.54
N ILE A 68 15.83 3.93 -4.92
CA ILE A 68 14.73 4.69 -4.31
C ILE A 68 13.38 3.98 -4.50
N HIS A 69 13.06 3.52 -5.71
CA HIS A 69 11.82 2.81 -5.99
C HIS A 69 11.71 1.50 -5.19
N ILE A 70 12.80 0.74 -5.14
CA ILE A 70 12.88 -0.53 -4.38
C ILE A 70 12.66 -0.26 -2.88
N VAL A 71 13.36 0.73 -2.31
CA VAL A 71 13.24 1.09 -0.90
C VAL A 71 11.81 1.51 -0.58
N LEU A 72 11.23 2.41 -1.37
CA LEU A 72 9.85 2.88 -1.17
C LEU A 72 8.82 1.75 -1.33
N GLY A 73 9.08 0.77 -2.19
CA GLY A 73 8.24 -0.41 -2.36
C GLY A 73 8.22 -1.32 -1.13
N ILE A 74 9.37 -1.57 -0.49
CA ILE A 74 9.46 -2.48 0.67
C ILE A 74 9.07 -1.80 1.99
N LEU A 75 9.30 -0.49 2.11
CA LEU A 75 9.14 0.25 3.35
C LEU A 75 7.74 0.10 4.01
N PRO A 76 6.61 0.05 3.27
CA PRO A 76 5.31 -0.26 3.85
C PRO A 76 5.26 -1.58 4.62
N ILE A 77 5.96 -2.64 4.16
CA ILE A 77 6.01 -3.93 4.87
C ILE A 77 6.77 -3.75 6.19
N ILE A 78 7.94 -3.10 6.13
CA ILE A 78 8.76 -2.84 7.32
C ILE A 78 7.97 -2.05 8.34
N VAL A 79 7.25 -1.03 7.90
CA VAL A 79 6.37 -0.21 8.74
C VAL A 79 5.25 -1.04 9.35
N ILE A 80 4.58 -1.93 8.60
CA ILE A 80 3.57 -2.84 9.17
C ILE A 80 4.17 -3.73 10.27
N ILE A 81 5.33 -4.34 10.03
CA ILE A 81 5.99 -5.25 10.97
C ILE A 81 6.43 -4.47 12.22
N ALA A 82 7.13 -3.35 12.04
CA ALA A 82 7.63 -2.51 13.13
C ALA A 82 6.52 -1.98 14.03
N PHE A 83 5.33 -1.67 13.46
CA PHE A 83 4.18 -1.20 14.23
C PHE A 83 3.27 -2.32 14.76
N THR A 84 3.55 -3.59 14.45
CA THR A 84 2.78 -4.74 15.00
C THR A 84 2.84 -4.85 16.53
N PRO A 85 4.00 -4.75 17.20
CA PRO A 85 4.06 -4.79 18.67
C PRO A 85 3.35 -3.59 19.35
N PHE A 86 3.19 -2.47 18.66
CA PHE A 86 2.53 -1.26 19.18
C PHE A 86 1.01 -1.26 18.95
N MET A 87 0.36 -2.43 19.07
CA MET A 87 -1.09 -2.58 18.87
C MET A 87 -1.93 -1.64 19.76
N SER A 88 -1.43 -1.24 20.93
CA SER A 88 -2.06 -0.23 21.80
C SER A 88 -2.12 1.16 21.16
N PHE A 89 -1.11 1.53 20.37
CA PHE A 89 -1.06 2.79 19.63
C PHE A 89 -2.02 2.78 18.43
N LYS A 90 -2.20 1.62 17.79
CA LYS A 90 -3.21 1.42 16.72
C LYS A 90 -4.64 1.71 17.20
N ARG A 91 -4.93 1.54 18.50
CA ARG A 91 -6.25 1.91 19.06
C ARG A 91 -6.45 3.42 19.18
N ARG A 92 -5.39 4.19 19.45
CA ARG A 92 -5.46 5.66 19.59
C ARG A 92 -5.55 6.35 18.22
N ILE A 93 -4.77 5.87 17.24
CA ILE A 93 -4.70 6.46 15.91
C ILE A 93 -4.75 5.35 14.84
N PRO A 94 -5.93 4.74 14.60
CA PRO A 94 -6.06 3.58 13.71
C PRO A 94 -5.76 3.89 12.23
N TRP A 95 -5.76 5.17 11.85
CA TRP A 95 -5.50 5.64 10.49
C TRP A 95 -4.02 5.94 10.22
N LEU A 96 -3.17 6.02 11.25
CA LEU A 96 -1.77 6.39 11.09
C LEU A 96 -1.03 5.40 10.19
N LEU A 97 -1.17 4.11 10.47
CA LEU A 97 -0.47 3.06 9.72
C LEU A 97 -0.94 2.96 8.26
N PRO A 98 -2.26 2.93 7.97
CA PRO A 98 -2.73 3.02 6.59
C PRO A 98 -2.32 4.31 5.88
N GLY A 99 -2.25 5.44 6.59
CA GLY A 99 -1.81 6.73 6.05
C GLY A 99 -0.35 6.73 5.64
N ILE A 100 0.55 6.25 6.51
CA ILE A 100 1.98 6.11 6.19
C ILE A 100 2.17 5.16 5.00
N ASN A 101 1.48 4.01 4.99
CA ASN A 101 1.55 3.07 3.88
C ASN A 101 1.07 3.70 2.57
N LEU A 102 0.00 4.48 2.59
CA LEU A 102 -0.50 5.16 1.39
C LEU A 102 0.51 6.17 0.86
N LEU A 103 1.15 6.96 1.73
CA LEU A 103 2.21 7.88 1.34
C LEU A 103 3.38 7.14 0.68
N LEU A 104 3.86 6.06 1.30
CA LEU A 104 4.97 5.26 0.78
C LEU A 104 4.63 4.59 -0.55
N LEU A 105 3.45 4.00 -0.68
CA LEU A 105 2.97 3.39 -1.92
C LEU A 105 2.81 4.41 -3.04
N THR A 106 2.30 5.60 -2.72
CA THR A 106 2.13 6.67 -3.71
C THR A 106 3.50 7.16 -4.19
N SER A 107 4.46 7.34 -3.28
CA SER A 107 5.84 7.67 -3.64
C SER A 107 6.51 6.55 -4.47
N ALA A 108 6.28 5.27 -4.13
CA ALA A 108 6.78 4.14 -4.93
C ALA A 108 6.16 4.12 -6.33
N ALA A 109 4.86 4.40 -6.44
CA ALA A 109 4.16 4.48 -7.73
C ALA A 109 4.68 5.64 -8.59
N ILE A 110 4.84 6.83 -8.02
CA ILE A 110 5.37 8.01 -8.74
C ILE A 110 6.79 7.73 -9.22
N THR A 111 7.66 7.24 -8.34
CA THR A 111 9.04 6.91 -8.72
C THR A 111 9.08 5.81 -9.78
N GLY A 112 8.20 4.80 -9.69
CA GLY A 112 8.06 3.78 -10.71
C GLY A 112 7.64 4.34 -12.07
N MET A 113 6.68 5.27 -12.11
CA MET A 113 6.22 5.93 -13.34
C MET A 113 7.29 6.80 -13.99
N LEU A 114 8.17 7.41 -13.20
CA LEU A 114 9.28 8.24 -13.71
C LEU A 114 10.43 7.42 -14.31
N HIS A 115 10.46 6.12 -14.06
CA HIS A 115 11.53 5.20 -14.50
C HIS A 115 11.03 4.07 -15.42
N LEU A 116 9.75 4.13 -15.83
CA LEU A 116 9.12 3.28 -16.84
C LEU A 116 9.31 3.87 -18.24
#